data_AF-D2I8V3-F1
#
_entry.id   AF-D2I8V3-F1
#
_cell.length_a   1.000
_cell.length_b   1.000
_cell.length_c   1.000
_cell.angle_alpha   90.00
_cell.angle_beta   90.00
_cell.angle_gamma   90.00
#
_symmetry.space_group_name_H-M   'P 1'
#
loop_
_entity.id
_entity.type
_entity.pdbx_description
1 polymer ?
#
loop_
_entity_poly.entity_id
_entity_poly.type
_entity_poly.pdbx_seq_one_letter_code
_entity_poly.pdbx_strand_id
1 'polypeptide(L)'
;LGLLGRASVIFALRNAYAGILQKSATFSPFTASGILNLVSSICVSIAVVWNYRSVMNGEGITFPTSLSLPLKPSTQEIGSAHLAACLAAFTMVLSSLLFLSCKFHAVTQVHLET
;
A
#
# COMPACT_ATOMS: atom_id res chain seq x y z
N LEU A 1 -1.15 6.59 4.87
CA LEU A 1 -2.18 5.62 4.39
C LEU A 1 -1.89 4.20 4.87
N GLY A 2 -0.72 3.60 4.58
CA GLY A 2 -0.38 2.25 5.08
C GLY A 2 -0.47 2.07 6.61
N LEU A 3 0.00 3.04 7.40
CA LEU A 3 -0.14 2.99 8.87
C LEU A 3 -1.60 3.01 9.34
N LEU A 4 -2.44 3.83 8.70
CA LEU A 4 -3.88 3.91 8.99
C LEU A 4 -4.59 2.62 8.60
N GLY A 5 -4.19 1.98 7.48
CA GLY A 5 -4.66 0.66 7.08
C GLY A 5 -4.34 -0.39 8.16
N ARG A 6 -3.08 -0.43 8.64
CA ARG A 6 -2.68 -1.33 9.74
C ARG A 6 -3.45 -1.07 11.04
N ALA A 7 -3.58 0.18 11.46
CA ALA A 7 -4.38 0.54 12.64
C ALA A 7 -5.83 0.08 12.51
N SER A 8 -6.41 0.22 11.31
CA SER A 8 -7.78 -0.25 11.02
C SER A 8 -7.90 -1.77 11.12
N VAL A 9 -6.91 -2.56 10.67
CA VAL A 9 -6.90 -4.03 10.88
C VAL A 9 -6.88 -4.37 12.36
N ILE A 10 -5.98 -3.75 13.13
CA ILE A 10 -5.83 -4.03 14.56
C ILE A 10 -7.14 -3.74 15.29
N PHE A 11 -7.78 -2.60 14.96
CA PHE A 11 -9.07 -2.24 15.54
C PHE A 11 -10.19 -3.19 15.11
N ALA A 12 -10.23 -3.58 13.84
CA ALA A 12 -11.18 -4.56 13.31
C ALA A 12 -11.07 -5.91 14.02
N LEU A 13 -9.83 -6.39 14.19
CA LEU A 13 -9.54 -7.66 14.83
C LEU A 13 -9.91 -7.62 16.31
N ARG A 14 -9.56 -6.54 17.01
CA ARG A 14 -9.96 -6.33 18.42
C ARG A 14 -11.47 -6.38 18.59
N ASN A 15 -12.23 -5.70 17.72
CA ASN A 15 -13.69 -5.68 17.81
C ASN A 15 -14.32 -7.04 17.45
N ALA A 16 -13.72 -7.80 16.53
CA ALA A 16 -14.15 -9.16 16.22
C ALA A 16 -13.92 -10.12 17.40
N TYR A 17 -12.73 -10.10 18.01
CA TYR A 17 -12.43 -10.91 19.20
C TYR A 17 -13.27 -10.52 20.41
N ALA A 18 -13.57 -9.23 20.58
CA ALA A 18 -14.44 -8.77 21.65
C ALA A 18 -15.94 -9.05 21.41
N GLY A 19 -16.32 -9.64 20.27
CA GLY A 19 -17.72 -9.91 19.91
C GLY A 19 -18.55 -8.66 19.60
N ILE A 20 -17.91 -7.50 19.44
CA ILE A 20 -18.54 -6.18 19.22
C ILE A 20 -18.86 -5.96 17.73
N LEU A 21 -18.50 -6.89 16.83
CA LEU A 21 -18.69 -6.72 15.39
C LEU A 21 -20.18 -6.69 15.03
N GLN A 22 -20.72 -5.48 15.02
CA GLN A 22 -22.12 -5.16 14.85
C GLN A 22 -22.61 -5.62 13.47
N LYS A 23 -23.69 -6.40 13.47
CA LYS A 23 -24.33 -7.09 12.34
C LYS A 23 -24.87 -6.18 11.22
N SER A 24 -24.69 -4.85 11.31
CA SER A 24 -25.40 -3.86 10.47
C SER A 24 -24.53 -2.79 9.81
N ALA A 25 -23.19 -2.81 9.93
CA ALA A 25 -22.35 -1.81 9.28
C ALA A 25 -21.98 -2.22 7.84
N THR A 26 -22.59 -1.56 6.86
CA THR A 26 -22.28 -1.67 5.41
C THR A 26 -20.78 -1.53 5.11
N PHE A 27 -20.02 -0.85 5.97
CA PHE A 27 -18.57 -0.67 5.84
C PHE A 27 -17.85 -1.21 7.09
N SER A 28 -17.21 -2.38 6.98
CA SER A 28 -16.43 -2.91 8.11
C SER A 28 -15.00 -2.34 8.10
N PRO A 29 -14.37 -2.24 9.27
CA PRO A 29 -12.99 -1.76 9.38
C PRO A 29 -11.96 -2.65 8.63
N PHE A 30 -12.28 -3.91 8.34
CA PHE A 30 -11.51 -4.76 7.43
C PHE A 30 -11.56 -4.27 5.97
N THR A 31 -12.74 -3.88 5.48
CA THR A 31 -12.91 -3.29 4.14
C THR A 31 -12.18 -1.96 4.04
N ALA A 32 -12.32 -1.10 5.06
CA ALA A 32 -11.59 0.17 5.14
C ALA A 32 -10.07 -0.04 5.07
N SER A 33 -9.56 -1.01 5.83
CA SER A 33 -8.13 -1.37 5.79
C SER A 33 -7.69 -1.87 4.42
N GLY A 34 -8.45 -2.77 3.79
CA GLY A 34 -8.13 -3.29 2.46
C GLY A 34 -8.01 -2.18 1.42
N ILE A 35 -8.94 -1.22 1.42
CA ILE A 35 -8.90 -0.06 0.52
C ILE A 35 -7.67 0.81 0.81
N LEU A 36 -7.40 1.13 2.08
CA LEU A 36 -6.26 1.96 2.47
C LEU A 36 -4.91 1.32 2.11
N ASN A 37 -4.77 0.00 2.28
CA ASN A 37 -3.57 -0.73 1.87
C ASN A 37 -3.42 -0.80 0.35
N LEU A 38 -4.52 -0.96 -0.39
CA LEU A 38 -4.50 -0.97 -1.86
C LEU A 38 -4.05 0.39 -2.41
N VAL A 39 -4.65 1.49 -1.95
CA VAL A 39 -4.25 2.86 -2.34
C VAL A 39 -2.77 3.09 -1.99
N SER A 40 -2.34 2.70 -0.79
CA SER A 40 -0.94 2.85 -0.39
C SER A 40 0.01 2.04 -1.26
N SER A 41 -0.37 0.84 -1.69
CA SER A 41 0.45 0.04 -2.61
C SER A 41 0.56 0.65 -4.00
N ILE A 42 -0.54 1.20 -4.53
CA ILE A 42 -0.53 1.93 -5.80
C ILE A 42 0.44 3.11 -5.73
N CYS A 43 0.37 3.92 -4.66
CA CYS A 43 1.28 5.04 -4.47
C CYS A 43 2.76 4.61 -4.42
N VAL A 44 3.07 3.56 -3.67
CA VAL A 44 4.43 3.01 -3.60
C VAL A 44 4.88 2.53 -4.99
N SER A 45 4.02 1.82 -5.71
CA SER A 45 4.34 1.31 -7.05
C SER A 45 4.64 2.44 -8.04
N ILE A 46 3.83 3.50 -8.03
CA ILE A 46 4.09 4.69 -8.87
C ILE A 46 5.44 5.31 -8.54
N ALA A 47 5.75 5.49 -7.24
CA ALA A 47 7.03 6.06 -6.81
C ALA A 47 8.22 5.19 -7.24
N VAL A 48 8.10 3.87 -7.11
CA VAL A 48 9.12 2.89 -7.53
C VAL A 48 9.37 2.94 -9.03
N VAL A 49 8.30 2.94 -9.84
CA VAL A 49 8.39 3.02 -11.31
C VAL A 49 9.02 4.35 -11.74
N TRP A 50 8.60 5.46 -11.13
CA TRP A 50 9.15 6.77 -11.43
C TRP A 50 10.64 6.85 -11.06
N ASN A 51 11.00 6.34 -9.88
CA ASN A 51 12.38 6.30 -9.42
C ASN A 51 13.26 5.45 -10.35
N TYR A 52 12.78 4.27 -10.75
CA TYR A 52 13.48 3.41 -11.70
C TYR A 52 13.71 4.10 -13.05
N ARG A 53 12.67 4.74 -13.60
CA ARG A 53 12.76 5.49 -14.87
C ARG A 53 13.74 6.65 -14.75
N SER A 54 13.71 7.39 -13.64
CA SER A 54 14.64 8.48 -13.36
C SER A 54 16.08 7.99 -13.37
N VAL A 55 16.37 6.86 -12.72
CA VAL A 55 17.73 6.30 -12.67
C VAL A 55 18.18 5.81 -14.05
N MET A 56 17.33 5.06 -14.76
CA MET A 56 17.67 4.50 -16.07
C MET A 56 17.88 5.55 -17.17
N ASN A 57 17.11 6.64 -17.11
CA ASN A 57 17.27 7.76 -18.04
C ASN A 57 18.34 8.75 -17.58
N GLY A 58 18.95 8.52 -16.42
CA GLY A 58 19.86 9.46 -15.79
C GLY A 58 19.18 10.82 -15.60
N GLU A 59 17.90 10.88 -15.24
CA GLU A 59 17.21 12.12 -14.88
C GLU A 59 17.71 12.60 -13.52
N GLY A 60 17.94 13.90 -13.38
CA GLY A 60 18.33 14.48 -12.10
C GLY A 60 18.17 15.99 -12.09
N ILE A 61 18.24 16.59 -10.90
CA ILE A 61 18.07 18.02 -10.72
C ILE A 61 19.39 18.75 -10.89
N THR A 62 19.39 19.82 -11.69
CA THR A 62 20.53 20.73 -11.79
C THR A 62 20.50 21.65 -10.58
N PHE A 63 21.49 21.53 -9.70
CA PHE A 63 21.62 22.44 -8.58
C PHE A 63 22.12 23.81 -9.05
N PRO A 64 21.62 24.91 -8.47
CA PRO A 64 22.21 26.23 -8.73
C PRO A 64 23.67 26.24 -8.29
N THR A 65 24.54 26.86 -9.07
CA THR A 65 25.98 26.98 -8.78
C THR A 65 26.27 27.71 -7.47
N SER A 66 25.32 28.50 -6.96
CA SER A 66 25.42 29.18 -5.66
C SER A 66 25.33 28.26 -4.45
N LEU A 67 24.82 27.03 -4.61
CA LEU A 67 24.63 26.10 -3.49
C LEU A 67 25.90 25.29 -3.13
N SER A 68 27.01 25.46 -3.86
CA SER A 68 28.26 24.69 -3.70
C SER A 68 28.06 23.17 -3.61
N LEU A 69 27.00 22.65 -4.22
CA LEU A 69 26.69 21.23 -4.25
C LEU A 69 27.50 20.54 -5.35
N PRO A 70 27.96 19.30 -5.11
CA PRO A 70 28.59 18.52 -6.16
C PRO A 70 27.62 18.35 -7.34
N LEU A 71 28.16 18.42 -8.56
CA LEU A 71 27.38 18.13 -9.75
C LEU A 71 26.81 16.70 -9.65
N LYS A 72 25.65 16.53 -10.28
CA LYS A 72 25.02 15.23 -10.45
C LYS A 72 26.03 14.19 -10.94
N PRO A 73 26.07 12.98 -10.32
CA PRO A 73 26.99 11.92 -10.73
C PRO A 73 26.70 11.45 -12.16
N SER A 74 27.74 11.02 -12.86
CA SER A 74 27.66 10.55 -14.26
C SER A 74 26.83 9.27 -14.41
N THR A 75 26.76 8.46 -13.36
CA THR A 75 25.98 7.23 -13.31
C THR A 75 25.24 7.12 -11.98
N GLN A 76 24.06 6.53 -12.01
CA GLN A 76 23.28 6.19 -10.83
C GLN A 76 22.79 4.75 -10.97
N GLU A 77 22.89 3.98 -9.89
CA GLU A 77 22.46 2.60 -9.86
C GLU A 77 21.22 2.42 -8.98
N ILE A 78 20.46 1.36 -9.26
CA ILE A 78 19.33 0.97 -8.43
C ILE A 78 19.84 0.40 -7.11
N GLY A 79 19.51 1.08 -6.02
CA GLY A 79 19.80 0.60 -4.67
C GLY A 79 18.87 -0.52 -4.22
N SER A 80 19.29 -1.25 -3.18
CA SER A 80 18.52 -2.36 -2.56
C SER A 80 17.13 -1.94 -2.05
N ALA A 81 16.95 -0.66 -1.73
CA ALA A 81 15.66 -0.08 -1.34
C ALA A 81 14.57 -0.26 -2.42
N HIS A 82 14.96 -0.31 -3.70
CA HIS A 82 14.03 -0.57 -4.80
C HIS A 82 13.38 -1.96 -4.67
N LEU A 83 14.19 -3.00 -4.44
CA LEU A 83 13.70 -4.37 -4.23
C LEU A 83 12.82 -4.47 -2.98
N ALA A 84 13.22 -3.81 -1.89
CA ALA A 84 12.42 -3.76 -0.67
C ALA A 84 11.05 -3.10 -0.89
N ALA A 85 11.00 -2.02 -1.67
CA ALA A 85 9.76 -1.35 -2.03
C ALA A 85 8.86 -2.21 -2.93
N CYS A 86 9.42 -2.95 -3.89
CA CYS A 86 8.67 -3.92 -4.70
C CYS A 86 8.05 -5.02 -3.83
N LEU A 87 8.82 -5.60 -2.91
CA LEU A 87 8.34 -6.64 -1.99
C LEU A 87 7.25 -6.11 -1.05
N ALA A 88 7.42 -4.89 -0.54
CA ALA A 88 6.41 -4.20 0.26
C ALA A 88 5.11 -3.99 -0.54
N ALA A 89 5.19 -3.44 -1.76
CA ALA A 89 4.02 -3.23 -2.61
C ALA A 89 3.27 -4.54 -2.92
N PHE A 90 4.01 -5.61 -3.22
CA PHE A 90 3.46 -6.95 -3.46
C PHE A 90 2.70 -7.49 -2.24
N THR A 91 3.33 -7.48 -1.06
CA THR A 91 2.70 -7.95 0.18
C THR A 91 1.48 -7.10 0.58
N MET A 92 1.50 -5.80 0.31
CA MET A 92 0.37 -4.90 0.53
C MET A 92 -0.80 -5.18 -0.42
N VAL A 93 -0.54 -5.49 -1.70
CA VAL A 93 -1.58 -5.92 -2.65
C VAL A 93 -2.19 -7.24 -2.22
N LEU A 94 -1.34 -8.23 -1.90
CA LEU A 94 -1.80 -9.56 -1.51
C LEU A 94 -2.70 -9.49 -0.27
N SER A 95 -2.28 -8.76 0.77
CA SER A 95 -3.10 -8.56 1.98
C SER A 95 -4.42 -7.85 1.69
N SER A 96 -4.41 -6.81 0.86
CA SER A 96 -5.63 -6.09 0.46
C SER A 96 -6.62 -7.01 -0.27
N LEU A 97 -6.12 -7.84 -1.19
CA LEU A 97 -6.94 -8.77 -1.95
C LEU A 97 -7.57 -9.82 -1.03
N LEU A 98 -6.82 -10.36 -0.06
CA LEU A 98 -7.36 -11.30 0.92
C LEU A 98 -8.49 -10.69 1.76
N PHE A 99 -8.31 -9.46 2.26
CA PHE A 99 -9.34 -8.77 3.04
C PHE A 99 -10.61 -8.47 2.24
N LEU A 100 -10.48 -8.15 0.94
CA LEU A 100 -11.61 -7.95 0.03
C LEU A 100 -12.29 -9.28 -0.33
N SER A 101 -11.54 -10.34 -0.63
CA SER A 101 -12.08 -11.64 -1.03
C SER A 101 -12.85 -12.34 0.10
N CYS A 102 -12.39 -12.25 1.36
CA CYS A 102 -13.14 -12.77 2.50
C CYS A 102 -14.51 -12.09 2.67
N LYS A 103 -14.61 -10.80 2.30
CA LYS A 103 -15.88 -10.07 2.30
C LYS A 103 -16.84 -10.55 1.22
N PHE A 104 -16.36 -10.77 0.00
CA PHE A 104 -17.20 -11.28 -1.08
C PHE A 104 -17.76 -12.67 -0.76
N HIS A 105 -16.95 -13.57 -0.20
CA HIS A 105 -17.43 -14.90 0.19
C HIS A 105 -18.51 -14.83 1.29
N ALA A 106 -18.32 -13.97 2.30
CA ALA A 106 -19.30 -13.78 3.36
C ALA A 106 -20.62 -13.17 2.84
N VAL A 107 -20.59 -12.29 1.84
CA VAL A 107 -21.80 -11.70 1.24
C VAL A 107 -22.55 -12.73 0.38
N THR A 108 -21.84 -13.55 -0.40
CA THR A 108 -22.46 -14.58 -1.25
C THR A 108 -23.17 -15.67 -0.44
N GLN A 109 -22.62 -16.07 0.71
CA GLN A 109 -23.26 -17.04 1.61
C GLN A 109 -24.61 -16.54 2.14
N VAL A 110 -24.69 -15.27 2.54
CA VAL A 110 -25.92 -14.70 3.10
C VAL A 110 -27.04 -14.57 2.05
N HIS A 111 -26.69 -14.41 0.76
CA HIS A 111 -27.68 -14.33 -0.32
C HIS A 111 -28.22 -15.70 -0.76
N LEU A 112 -27.47 -16.78 -0.57
CA LEU A 112 -27.90 -18.13 -0.93
C LEU A 112 -28.81 -18.79 0.14
N GLU A 113 -28.84 -18.24 1.35
CA GLU A 113 -29.64 -18.75 2.48
C GLU A 113 -30.95 -17.97 2.73
N THR A 114 -31.35 -17.07 1.83
CA THR A 114 -32.64 -16.35 1.81
C THR A 114 -33.48 -16.71 0.61
#